data_AF-D5DN74-F1
#
_entry.id   AF-D5DN74-F1
#
_cell.length_a   1.000
_cell.length_b   1.000
_cell.length_c   1.000
_cell.angle_alpha   90.00
_cell.angle_beta   90.00
_cell.angle_gamma   90.00
#
_symmetry.space_group_name_H-M   'P 1'
#
loop_
_entity.id
_entity.type
_entity.pdbx_description
1 polymer ?
#
loop_
_entity_poly.entity_id
_entity_poly.type
_entity_poly.pdbx_seq_one_letter_code
_entity_poly.pdbx_strand_id
1 'polypeptide(L)' 'MNSKKQPKKQPDTNEMADRQFETEDYNRQDALSQGLAETHEQVSDAYQEGSFEDTDR' A
#
# COMPACT_ATOMS: atom_id res chain seq x y z
N MET A 1 -10.66 30.16 -28.93
CA MET A 1 -9.89 28.93 -28.63
C MET A 1 -10.75 28.02 -27.78
N ASN A 2 -11.29 26.95 -28.35
CA ASN A 2 -12.19 26.02 -27.64
C ASN A 2 -11.35 24.95 -26.92
N SER A 3 -11.08 25.17 -25.64
CA SER A 3 -10.44 24.17 -24.78
C SER A 3 -11.42 23.03 -24.52
N LYS A 4 -11.33 21.96 -25.32
CA LYS A 4 -12.05 20.70 -25.07
C LYS A 4 -11.61 20.18 -23.70
N LYS A 5 -12.48 20.32 -22.69
CA LYS A 5 -12.27 19.72 -21.37
C LYS A 5 -12.19 18.21 -21.55
N GLN A 6 -11.01 17.63 -21.31
CA GLN A 6 -10.86 16.19 -21.35
C GLN A 6 -11.71 15.57 -20.22
N PRO A 7 -12.48 14.50 -20.48
CA PRO A 7 -13.23 13.83 -19.44
C PRO A 7 -12.23 13.25 -18.44
N LYS A 8 -12.36 13.63 -17.16
CA LYS A 8 -11.60 12.99 -16.09
C LYS A 8 -12.03 11.53 -16.04
N LYS A 9 -11.12 10.62 -16.37
CA LYS A 9 -11.35 9.18 -16.22
C LYS A 9 -11.62 8.94 -14.74
N GLN A 10 -12.80 8.41 -14.42
CA GLN A 10 -13.10 8.04 -13.04
C GLN A 10 -12.16 6.88 -12.66
N PRO A 11 -11.60 6.89 -11.43
CA PRO A 11 -10.79 5.77 -10.97
C PRO A 11 -11.63 4.49 -10.97
N ASP A 12 -11.05 3.38 -11.39
CA ASP A 12 -11.73 2.08 -11.39
C ASP A 12 -11.77 1.55 -9.95
N THR A 13 -12.91 1.75 -9.29
CA THR A 13 -13.08 1.40 -7.88
C THR A 13 -13.07 -0.11 -7.63
N ASN A 14 -13.39 -0.92 -8.64
CA ASN A 14 -13.35 -2.38 -8.51
C ASN A 14 -11.90 -2.85 -8.44
N GLU A 15 -11.04 -2.31 -9.32
CA GLU A 15 -9.60 -2.59 -9.30
C GLU A 15 -8.96 -2.19 -7.96
N MET A 16 -9.41 -1.09 -7.36
CA MET A 16 -8.92 -0.65 -6.05
C MET A 16 -9.38 -1.54 -4.88
N ALA A 17 -10.60 -2.08 -4.94
CA ALA A 17 -11.17 -2.91 -3.87
C ALA A 17 -10.58 -4.33 -3.86
N ASP A 18 -10.24 -4.87 -5.03
CA ASP A 18 -9.69 -6.22 -5.18
C ASP A 18 -8.15 -6.27 -5.07
N ARG A 19 -7.48 -5.10 -5.05
CA ARG A 19 -6.02 -5.03 -4.94
C ARG A 19 -5.53 -5.61 -3.61
N GLN A 20 -4.54 -6.50 -3.70
CA GLN A 20 -3.78 -7.01 -2.56
C GLN A 20 -2.35 -6.47 -2.60
N PHE A 21 -1.64 -6.58 -1.48
CA PHE A 21 -0.23 -6.19 -1.42
C PHE A 21 0.60 -6.98 -2.43
N GLU A 22 1.47 -6.27 -3.16
CA GLU A 22 2.50 -6.81 -4.03
C GLU A 22 3.87 -6.26 -3.59
N THR A 23 4.95 -7.03 -3.76
CA THR A 23 6.30 -6.59 -3.32
C THR A 23 6.75 -5.29 -3.99
N GLU A 24 6.28 -5.01 -5.21
CA GLU A 24 6.55 -3.77 -5.91
C GLU A 24 5.90 -2.55 -5.25
N ASP A 25 4.89 -2.71 -4.39
CA ASP A 25 4.20 -1.61 -3.69
C ASP A 25 5.15 -0.78 -2.82
N TYR A 26 6.24 -1.38 -2.33
CA TYR A 26 7.32 -0.67 -1.63
C TYR A 26 7.97 0.44 -2.47
N ASN A 27 7.93 0.32 -3.80
CA ASN A 27 8.57 1.25 -4.73
C ASN A 27 7.56 2.14 -5.46
N ARG A 28 6.26 1.88 -5.31
CA ARG A 28 5.19 2.66 -5.95
C ARG A 28 4.91 3.93 -5.14
N GLN A 29 4.53 5.00 -5.83
CA GLN A 29 4.34 6.33 -5.23
C GLN A 29 2.86 6.71 -5.08
N ASP A 30 1.94 5.86 -5.50
CA ASP A 30 0.51 6.09 -5.29
C ASP A 30 0.09 5.71 -3.86
N ALA A 31 -0.90 6.44 -3.33
CA ALA A 31 -1.30 6.33 -1.94
C ALA A 31 -1.82 4.94 -1.55
N LEU A 32 -2.45 4.22 -2.48
CA LEU A 32 -2.96 2.88 -2.22
C LEU A 32 -1.79 1.91 -2.00
N SER A 33 -0.80 1.93 -2.90
CA SER A 33 0.41 1.12 -2.76
C SER A 33 1.20 1.45 -1.49
N GLN A 34 1.35 2.74 -1.16
CA GLN A 34 2.04 3.16 0.07
C GLN A 34 1.34 2.65 1.33
N GLY A 35 0.01 2.73 1.39
CA GLY A 35 -0.75 2.20 2.53
C GLY A 35 -0.65 0.68 2.64
N LEU A 36 -0.72 -0.05 1.52
CA LEU A 36 -0.53 -1.50 1.49
C LEU A 36 0.87 -1.89 2.01
N ALA A 37 1.91 -1.22 1.51
CA ALA A 37 3.29 -1.43 1.95
C ALA A 37 3.49 -1.14 3.44
N GLU A 38 2.95 -0.02 3.94
CA GLU A 38 3.05 0.38 5.35
C GLU A 38 2.42 -0.68 6.26
N THR A 39 1.23 -1.19 5.93
CA THR A 39 0.60 -2.26 6.73
C THR A 39 1.38 -3.57 6.67
N HIS A 40 2.03 -3.88 5.54
CA HIS A 40 2.88 -5.07 5.41
C HIS A 40 4.16 -4.95 6.26
N GLU A 41 4.76 -3.76 6.33
CA GLU A 41 5.87 -3.46 7.25
C GLU A 41 5.44 -3.59 8.71
N GLN A 42 4.34 -2.94 9.11
CA GLN A 42 3.84 -3.01 10.49
C GLN A 42 3.58 -4.45 10.95
N VAL A 43 3.03 -5.31 10.09
CA VAL A 43 2.85 -6.73 10.39
C VAL A 43 4.20 -7.43 10.54
N SER A 44 5.13 -7.18 9.63
CA SER A 44 6.47 -7.79 9.67
C SER A 44 7.25 -7.37 10.93
N ASP A 45 7.18 -6.09 11.28
CA ASP A 45 7.78 -5.52 12.47
C ASP A 45 7.16 -6.12 13.72
N ALA A 46 5.83 -6.25 13.81
CA ALA A 46 5.18 -6.90 14.95
C ALA A 46 5.58 -8.37 15.12
N TYR A 47 5.78 -9.11 14.02
CA TYR A 47 6.29 -10.48 14.08
C TYR A 47 7.76 -10.54 14.52
N GLN A 48 8.61 -9.63 14.02
CA GLN A 48 10.03 -9.57 14.40
C GLN A 48 10.21 -9.06 15.84
N GLU A 49 9.42 -8.08 16.26
CA GLU A 49 9.40 -7.54 17.61
C GLU A 49 8.86 -8.55 18.62
N GLY A 50 7.83 -9.31 18.24
CA GLY A 50 7.35 -10.47 19.01
C GLY A 50 8.31 -11.66 19.02
N SER A 51 9.33 -11.68 18.15
CA SER A 51 10.39 -12.70 18.11
C SER A 51 11.59 -12.36 18.99
N PHE A 52 11.57 -11.21 19.70
CA PHE A 52 12.49 -11.00 20.80
C PHE A 52 12.08 -11.89 21.98
N GLU A 53 12.59 -13.13 21.96
CA GLU A 53 12.69 -13.96 23.17
C GLU A 53 13.27 -13.09 24.29
N ASP A 54 12.47 -12.90 25.33
CA ASP A 54 12.78 -12.39 26.67
C ASP A 54 13.93 -13.25 27.28
N THR A 55 15.16 -13.12 26.76
CA THR A 55 16.33 -13.95 27.16
C THR A 55 17.19 -13.27 28.22
N ASP A 56 16.92 -12.01 28.59
CA ASP A 56 17.64 -11.32 29.67
C ASP A 56 16.71 -11.03 30.86
N ARG A 57 16.35 -12.07 31.61
CA ARG A 57 15.73 -11.96 32.94
C ARG A 57 16.51 -12.73 34.00
#